data_AF-A0A5K0VYU3-F1
#
_entry.id   AF-A0A5K0VYU3-F1
#
_cell.length_a   1.000
_cell.length_b   1.000
_cell.length_c   1.000
_cell.angle_alpha   90.00
_cell.angle_beta   90.00
_cell.angle_gamma   90.00
#
_symmetry.space_group_name_H-M   'P 1'
#
loop_
_entity.id
_entity.type
_entity.pdbx_description
1 polymer ?
#
loop_
_entity_poly.entity_id
_entity_poly.type
_entity_poly.pdbx_seq_one_letter_code
_entity_poly.pdbx_strand_id
1 'polypeptide(L)' 'MAKISVLTMMVVVMGLVLATGVTCQQLSPSFYFRSCPQALPAIRSAVFSAVAREPRMGASLLRLHFHDCFVN' A
#
# COMPACT_ATOMS: atom_id res chain seq x y z
N MET A 1 28.09 -16.09 32.77
CA MET A 1 28.72 -15.63 31.52
C MET A 1 27.83 -15.89 30.30
N ALA A 2 27.46 -17.13 29.97
CA ALA A 2 26.57 -17.43 28.83
C ALA A 2 25.20 -16.72 28.87
N LYS A 3 24.53 -16.67 30.03
CA LYS A 3 23.23 -15.97 30.18
C LYS A 3 23.31 -14.46 29.91
N ILE A 4 24.42 -13.81 30.30
CA ILE A 4 24.67 -12.38 30.08
C ILE A 4 24.93 -12.13 28.59
N SER A 5 25.70 -13.01 27.95
CA SER A 5 25.94 -12.95 26.51
C SER A 5 24.68 -13.19 25.68
N VAL A 6 23.76 -14.03 26.14
CA VAL A 6 22.46 -14.25 25.48
C VAL A 6 21.56 -13.03 25.63
N LEU A 7 21.54 -12.41 26.81
CA LEU A 7 20.75 -11.19 27.06
C LEU A 7 21.23 -10.03 26.17
N THR A 8 22.55 -9.81 26.06
CA THR A 8 23.09 -8.76 25.19
C THR A 8 22.79 -9.02 23.72
N MET A 9 22.87 -10.27 23.26
CA MET A 9 22.47 -10.64 21.90
C MET A 9 20.98 -10.35 21.63
N MET A 10 20.09 -10.67 22.57
CA MET A 10 18.65 -10.39 22.43
C MET A 10 18.36 -8.89 22.34
N VAL A 11 19.06 -8.07 23.14
CA VAL A 11 18.92 -6.60 23.11
C VAL A 11 19.42 -6.03 21.77
N VAL A 12 20.53 -6.53 21.24
CA VAL A 12 21.06 -6.13 19.93
C VAL A 12 20.08 -6.48 18.81
N VAL A 13 19.53 -7.70 18.82
CA VAL A 13 18.53 -8.14 17.82
C VAL A 13 17.27 -7.29 17.91
N MET A 14 16.75 -7.02 19.11
CA MET A 14 15.57 -6.15 19.29
C MET A 14 15.83 -4.73 18.79
N GLY A 15 17.01 -4.16 19.10
CA GLY A 15 17.42 -2.86 18.59
C GLY A 15 17.52 -2.82 17.06
N LEU A 16 18.03 -3.89 16.44
CA LEU A 16 18.12 -4.01 14.99
C LEU A 16 16.73 -4.11 14.33
N VAL A 17 15.80 -4.86 14.92
CA VAL A 17 14.41 -4.99 14.45
C VAL A 17 13.64 -3.67 14.56
N LEU A 18 13.88 -2.91 15.63
CA LEU A 18 13.29 -1.58 15.81
C LEU A 18 13.88 -0.56 14.81
N ALA A 19 15.17 -0.69 14.48
CA ALA A 19 15.83 0.18 13.51
C ALA A 19 15.42 -0.08 12.05
N THR A 20 15.06 -1.32 11.71
CA THR A 20 14.60 -1.66 10.36
C THR A 20 13.16 -1.29 10.09
N GLY A 21 12.36 -0.96 11.12
CA GLY A 21 10.99 -0.49 11.01
C GLY A 21 10.09 -1.47 10.26
N VAL A 22 9.18 -2.16 10.95
CA VAL A 22 8.12 -2.90 10.26
C VAL A 22 7.27 -1.89 9.49
N THR A 23 7.53 -1.72 8.19
CA THR A 23 6.71 -0.86 7.33
C THR A 23 5.44 -1.61 7.00
N CYS A 24 4.41 -1.47 7.85
CA CYS A 24 3.05 -1.49 7.29
C CYS A 24 3.03 -0.38 6.25
N GLN A 25 2.79 -0.72 4.98
CA GLN A 25 2.63 0.26 3.90
C GLN A 25 1.66 1.34 4.41
N GLN A 26 2.15 2.56 4.67
CA GLN A 26 1.33 3.61 5.27
C GLN A 26 0.43 4.19 4.18
N LEU A 27 -0.71 3.55 3.95
CA LEU A 27 -1.74 4.11 3.10
C LEU A 27 -2.46 5.22 3.85
N SER A 28 -2.65 6.35 3.17
CA SER A 28 -3.48 7.45 3.65
C SER A 28 -4.44 7.86 2.54
N PRO A 29 -5.74 8.10 2.84
CA PRO A 29 -6.67 8.66 1.87
C PRO A 29 -6.22 10.01 1.30
N SER A 30 -5.37 10.74 2.02
CA SER A 30 -4.85 12.06 1.63
C SER A 30 -3.46 12.03 0.98
N PHE A 31 -2.93 10.85 0.63
CA PHE A 31 -1.57 10.68 0.12
C PHE A 31 -1.23 11.64 -1.04
N TYR A 32 -2.15 11.82 -2.00
CA TYR A 32 -1.94 12.68 -3.17
C TYR A 32 -2.35 14.15 -2.99
N PHE A 33 -2.85 14.54 -1.81
CA PHE A 33 -3.47 15.86 -1.64
C PHE A 33 -2.51 17.03 -1.94
N ARG A 34 -1.21 16.87 -1.66
CA ARG A 34 -0.20 17.90 -1.93
C ARG A 34 0.56 17.69 -3.24
N SER A 35 0.92 16.44 -3.55
CA SER A 35 1.75 16.12 -4.70
C SER A 35 0.97 16.12 -6.02
N CYS A 36 -0.29 15.71 -6.00
CA CYS A 36 -1.15 15.68 -7.17
C CYS A 36 -2.64 15.82 -6.75
N PRO A 37 -3.10 17.04 -6.41
CA PRO A 37 -4.46 17.26 -5.90
C PRO A 37 -5.55 16.87 -6.92
N GLN A 38 -5.22 16.83 -8.21
CA GLN A 38 -6.13 16.45 -9.28
C GLN A 38 -6.14 14.94 -9.60
N ALA A 39 -5.33 14.12 -8.91
CA ALA A 39 -5.26 12.69 -9.18
C ALA A 39 -6.64 12.00 -9.07
N LEU A 40 -7.28 12.07 -7.90
CA LEU A 40 -8.58 11.41 -7.68
C LEU A 40 -9.72 12.01 -8.52
N PRO A 41 -9.85 13.35 -8.67
CA PRO A 41 -10.83 13.93 -9.59
C PRO A 41 -10.65 13.49 -11.05
N ALA A 42 -9.41 13.48 -11.56
CA ALA A 42 -9.13 13.09 -12.94
C ALA A 42 -9.42 11.60 -13.18
N ILE A 43 -8.96 10.72 -12.27
CA ILE A 43 -9.25 9.28 -12.34
C ILE A 43 -10.76 9.04 -12.32
N ARG A 44 -11.49 9.72 -11.42
CA ARG A 44 -12.95 9.62 -11.36
C ARG A 44 -13.57 10.02 -12.71
N SER A 45 -13.24 11.18 -13.25
CA SER A 45 -13.79 11.63 -14.54
C SER A 45 -13.54 10.62 -15.66
N ALA A 46 -12.31 10.12 -15.79
CA ALA A 46 -11.95 9.14 -16.82
C ALA A 46 -12.71 7.82 -16.68
N VAL A 47 -12.80 7.28 -15.45
CA VAL A 47 -13.53 6.04 -15.17
C VAL A 47 -15.03 6.21 -15.48
N PHE A 48 -15.64 7.33 -15.07
CA PHE A 48 -17.05 7.60 -15.37
C PHE A 48 -17.31 7.69 -16.88
N SER A 49 -16.44 8.37 -17.64
CA SER A 49 -16.56 8.42 -19.10
C SER A 49 -16.40 7.04 -19.75
N ALA A 50 -15.48 6.21 -19.26
CA ALA A 50 -15.28 4.85 -19.78
C ALA A 50 -16.49 3.95 -19.50
N VAL A 51 -17.05 4.00 -18.28
CA VAL A 51 -18.23 3.21 -17.89
C VAL A 51 -19.48 3.69 -18.62
N ALA A 52 -19.63 5.00 -18.83
CA ALA A 52 -20.75 5.55 -19.60
C ALA A 52 -20.71 5.10 -21.07
N ARG A 53 -19.51 4.93 -21.65
CA ARG A 53 -19.33 4.40 -23.00
C ARG A 53 -19.58 2.90 -23.09
N GLU A 54 -19.12 2.14 -22.10
CA GLU A 54 -19.23 0.68 -22.05
C GLU A 54 -19.47 0.25 -20.58
N PRO A 55 -20.72 -0.05 -20.18
CA PRO A 55 -21.06 -0.33 -18.78
C PRO A 55 -20.25 -1.49 -18.17
N ARG A 56 -19.87 -2.48 -18.98
CA ARG A 56 -19.05 -3.62 -18.57
C ARG A 56 -17.66 -3.20 -18.05
N MET A 57 -17.15 -2.03 -18.46
CA MET A 57 -15.83 -1.54 -18.03
C MET A 57 -15.71 -1.40 -16.51
N GLY A 58 -16.80 -1.10 -15.80
CA GLY A 58 -16.78 -1.03 -14.34
C GLY A 58 -16.39 -2.36 -13.71
N ALA A 59 -16.99 -3.45 -14.18
CA ALA A 59 -16.68 -4.81 -13.72
C ALA A 59 -15.26 -5.25 -14.16
N SER A 60 -14.84 -4.89 -15.38
CA SER A 60 -13.50 -5.20 -15.87
C SER A 60 -12.39 -4.55 -15.03
N LEU A 61 -12.53 -3.27 -14.66
CA LEU A 61 -11.56 -2.56 -13.82
C LEU A 61 -11.50 -3.14 -12.40
N LEU A 62 -12.64 -3.51 -11.83
CA LEU A 62 -12.69 -4.16 -10.51
C LEU A 62 -12.00 -5.54 -10.54
N ARG A 63 -12.25 -6.33 -11.59
CA ARG A 63 -11.60 -7.62 -11.77
C ARG A 63 -10.09 -7.48 -11.94
N LEU A 64 -9.64 -6.46 -12.69
CA LEU A 64 -8.21 -6.19 -12.87
C LEU A 64 -7.53 -5.88 -11.54
N HIS A 65 -8.11 -4.99 -10.73
CA HIS A 65 -7.57 -4.67 -9.40
C HIS A 65 -7.49 -5.91 -8.49
N PHE A 66 -8.54 -6.74 -8.49
CA PHE A 66 -8.53 -8.00 -7.74
C PHE A 66 -7.41 -8.94 -8.23
N HIS A 67 -7.26 -9.09 -9.55
CA HIS A 67 -6.25 -9.97 -10.13
C HIS A 67 -4.83 -9.53 -9.77
N ASP A 68 -4.53 -8.22 -9.84
CA ASP A 68 -3.21 -7.68 -9.47
C ASP A 68 -2.88 -7.86 -7.99
N CYS A 69 -3.89 -7.81 -7.11
CA CYS A 69 -3.69 -7.97 -5.68
C CYS A 69 -3.59 -9.42 -5.22
N PHE A 70 -4.24 -10.36 -5.92
CA PHE A 70 -4.37 -11.75 -5.46
C PHE A 70 -3.52 -12.75 -6.23
N VAL A 71 -3.11 -12.45 -7.46
CA VAL A 71 -2.34 -13.36 -8.31
C VAL A 71 -0.96 -12.76 -8.58
N ASN A 72 -0.04 -12.99 -7.65
CA ASN A 72 1.36 -12.60 -7.74
C ASN A 72 2.26 -13.79 -7.37
#